data_AF-A0A3C0HFL4-F1
#
_entry.id   AF-A0A3C0HFL4-F1
#
_cell.length_a   1.000
_cell.length_b   1.000
_cell.length_c   1.000
_cell.angle_alpha   90.00
_cell.angle_beta   90.00
_cell.angle_gamma   90.00
#
_symmetry.space_group_name_H-M   'P 1'
#
loop_
_entity.id
_entity.type
_entity.pdbx_description
1 polymer ?
#
loop_
_entity_poly.entity_id
_entity_poly.type
_entity_poly.pdbx_seq_one_letter_code
_entity_poly.pdbx_strand_id
1 'polypeptide(L)'
;MSTIVIKRSQAVWQDRTRAYTAWVDGKAVGRLEHGASLSVPVGAGEHEVQMRIDWCTSPALSVSVPVGGTVELECGPNANALLALLYITLWRHRYIWLKPATTE
;
A
#
# COMPACT_ATOMS: atom_id res chain seq x y z
N MET A 1 19.03 7.49 8.80
CA MET A 1 17.92 6.51 8.78
C MET A 1 17.19 6.70 7.47
N SER A 2 16.83 5.62 6.80
CA SER A 2 16.08 5.66 5.53
C SER A 2 14.59 5.45 5.82
N THR A 3 13.71 5.99 4.99
CA THR A 3 12.26 5.99 5.27
C THR A 3 11.44 5.65 4.03
N ILE A 4 10.42 4.81 4.19
CA ILE A 4 9.38 4.60 3.20
C ILE A 4 8.12 5.33 3.68
N VAL A 5 7.59 6.24 2.89
CA VAL A 5 6.35 6.97 3.18
C VAL A 5 5.26 6.42 2.27
N ILE A 6 4.18 5.94 2.87
CA ILE A 6 3.06 5.32 2.14
C ILE A 6 1.83 6.19 2.34
N LYS A 7 1.33 6.77 1.25
CA LYS A 7 0.15 7.63 1.21
C LYS A 7 -1.03 6.84 0.66
N ARG A 8 -2.17 6.90 1.33
CA ARG A 8 -3.41 6.28 0.82
C ARG A 8 -4.25 7.33 0.10
N SER A 9 -4.58 7.05 -1.15
CA SER A 9 -5.48 7.89 -1.94
C SER A 9 -6.87 7.96 -1.33
N GLN A 10 -7.50 9.13 -1.45
CA GLN A 10 -8.85 9.37 -0.95
C GLN A 10 -9.90 8.80 -1.92
N ALA A 11 -10.22 7.52 -1.78
CA ALA A 11 -11.36 6.90 -2.45
C ALA A 11 -12.72 7.41 -1.93
N VAL A 12 -13.62 7.81 -2.82
CA VAL A 12 -14.90 8.44 -2.47
C VAL A 12 -15.84 7.50 -1.69
N TRP A 13 -15.75 6.18 -1.92
CA TRP A 13 -16.67 5.20 -1.32
C TRP A 13 -15.99 3.90 -0.85
N GLN A 14 -15.04 3.36 -1.62
CA GLN A 14 -14.44 2.05 -1.36
C GLN A 14 -13.48 2.08 -0.17
N ASP A 15 -13.62 1.09 0.72
CA ASP A 15 -12.76 0.84 1.89
C ASP A 15 -12.62 2.01 2.88
N ARG A 16 -13.53 2.98 2.86
CA ARG A 16 -13.44 4.19 3.70
C ARG A 16 -13.36 3.88 5.20
N THR A 17 -14.04 2.82 5.65
CA THR A 17 -14.06 2.37 7.05
C THR A 17 -13.03 1.28 7.36
N ARG A 18 -12.23 0.87 6.38
CA ARG A 18 -11.27 -0.23 6.50
C ARG A 18 -9.85 0.30 6.44
N ALA A 19 -9.01 -0.11 7.37
CA ALA A 19 -7.59 0.20 7.34
C ALA A 19 -6.84 -0.80 6.46
N TYR A 20 -5.91 -0.32 5.64
CA TYR A 20 -4.97 -1.19 4.93
C TYR A 20 -3.80 -1.50 5.86
N THR A 21 -3.32 -2.74 5.87
CA THR A 21 -2.11 -3.11 6.58
C THR A 21 -0.94 -3.03 5.61
N ALA A 22 0.07 -2.23 5.96
CA ALA A 22 1.33 -2.15 5.24
C ALA A 22 2.24 -3.29 5.68
N TRP A 23 2.81 -3.99 4.71
CA TRP A 23 3.80 -5.03 4.89
C TRP A 23 5.09 -4.61 4.20
N VAL A 24 6.21 -4.72 4.91
CA VAL A 24 7.56 -4.47 4.38
C VAL A 24 8.41 -5.68 4.70
N ASP A 25 9.07 -6.25 3.69
CA ASP A 25 9.92 -7.45 3.78
C ASP A 25 9.21 -8.62 4.49
N GLY A 26 7.92 -8.82 4.18
CA GLY A 26 7.10 -9.87 4.77
C GLY A 26 6.65 -9.61 6.21
N LYS A 27 6.88 -8.42 6.79
CA LYS A 27 6.44 -8.05 8.14
C LYS A 27 5.38 -6.97 8.12
N ALA A 28 4.32 -7.11 8.92
CA ALA A 28 3.33 -6.06 9.11
C ALA A 28 3.94 -4.89 9.91
N VAL A 29 4.02 -3.71 9.30
CA VAL A 29 4.68 -2.52 9.87
C VAL A 29 3.70 -1.46 10.37
N GLY A 30 2.43 -1.52 9.96
CA GLY A 30 1.43 -0.57 10.42
C GLY A 30 0.11 -0.68 9.67
N ARG A 31 -0.89 0.08 10.16
CA ARG A 31 -2.19 0.23 9.54
C ARG A 31 -2.35 1.65 9.00
N LEU A 32 -2.98 1.76 7.84
CA LEU A 32 -3.15 2.97 7.06
C LEU A 32 -4.64 3.23 6.84
N GLU A 33 -5.15 4.20 7.59
CA GLU A 33 -6.53 4.66 7.46
C GLU A 33 -6.75 5.44 6.17
N HIS A 34 -8.02 5.68 5.86
CA HIS A 34 -8.42 6.39 4.66
C HIS A 34 -7.85 7.81 4.63
N GLY A 35 -7.13 8.16 3.55
CA GLY A 35 -6.46 9.46 3.41
C GLY A 35 -5.25 9.67 4.33
N ALA A 36 -4.87 8.66 5.13
CA ALA A 36 -3.73 8.75 6.02
C ALA A 36 -2.41 8.49 5.28
N SER A 37 -1.31 8.83 5.95
CA SER A 37 0.06 8.50 5.54
C SER A 37 0.75 7.71 6.66
N LEU A 38 1.59 6.75 6.29
CA LEU A 38 2.41 5.97 7.22
C LEU A 38 3.88 6.11 6.83
N SER A 39 4.71 6.52 7.77
CA SER A 39 6.17 6.56 7.63
C SER A 39 6.78 5.35 8.31
N VAL A 40 7.53 4.56 7.56
CA VAL A 40 8.15 3.33 8.04
C VAL A 40 9.67 3.52 7.98
N PRO A 41 10.38 3.56 9.11
CA PRO A 41 11.83 3.59 9.12
C PRO A 41 12.37 2.24 8.66
N VAL A 42 13.25 2.26 7.66
CA VAL A 42 13.86 1.07 7.06
C VAL A 42 15.36 1.23 6.91
N GLY A 43 16.04 0.13 6.58
CA GLY A 43 17.42 0.15 6.13
C GLY A 43 17.56 0.85 4.78
N ALA A 44 18.81 1.09 4.37
CA ALA A 44 19.07 1.42 2.97
C ALA A 44 19.18 0.12 2.17
N GLY A 45 18.70 0.12 0.93
CA GLY A 45 18.73 -1.03 0.04
C GLY A 45 17.37 -1.36 -0.56
N GLU A 46 17.25 -2.57 -1.08
CA GLU A 46 16.02 -3.09 -1.66
C GLU A 46 15.05 -3.55 -0.57
N HIS A 47 13.81 -3.07 -0.67
CA HIS A 47 12.71 -3.45 0.21
C HIS A 47 11.50 -3.86 -0.60
N GLU A 48 10.81 -4.91 -0.15
CA GLU A 48 9.54 -5.34 -0.74
C GLU A 48 8.37 -4.77 0.05
N VAL A 49 7.50 -4.00 -0.60
CA VAL A 49 6.32 -3.40 0.02
C VAL A 49 5.05 -4.02 -0.55
N GLN A 50 4.12 -4.38 0.33
CA GLN A 50 2.81 -4.90 -0.05
C GLN A 50 1.71 -4.34 0.87
N MET A 51 0.55 -4.04 0.30
CA MET A 51 -0.64 -3.66 1.05
C MET A 51 -1.59 -4.85 1.18
N ARG A 52 -2.23 -4.99 2.34
CA ARG A 52 -3.22 -6.03 2.61
C ARG A 52 -4.47 -5.47 3.29
N ILE A 53 -5.63 -6.01 2.95
CA ILE A 53 -6.91 -5.73 3.62
C ILE A 53 -7.70 -7.03 3.69
N ASP A 54 -8.08 -7.46 4.89
CA ASP A 54 -8.78 -8.73 5.12
C ASP A 54 -8.08 -9.90 4.39
N TRP A 55 -8.68 -10.47 3.34
CA TRP A 55 -8.09 -11.52 2.50
C TRP A 55 -7.56 -11.02 1.14
N CYS A 56 -7.65 -9.73 0.85
CA CYS A 56 -7.19 -9.08 -0.37
C CYS A 56 -5.78 -8.46 -0.20
N THR A 57 -5.02 -8.39 -1.29
CA THR A 57 -3.65 -7.86 -1.32
C THR A 57 -3.41 -6.99 -2.55
N SER A 58 -2.37 -6.15 -2.49
CA SER A 58 -1.71 -5.60 -3.67
C SER A 58 -0.68 -6.59 -4.23
N PRO A 59 -0.23 -6.40 -5.48
CA PRO A 59 1.07 -6.90 -5.90
C PRO A 59 2.17 -6.41 -4.96
N ALA A 60 3.21 -7.21 -4.80
CA ALA A 60 4.44 -6.79 -4.14
C ALA A 60 5.17 -5.78 -5.03
N LEU A 61 5.66 -4.69 -4.43
CA LEU A 61 6.43 -3.66 -5.09
C LEU A 61 7.83 -3.60 -4.47
N SER A 62 8.86 -3.89 -5.26
CA SER A 62 10.25 -3.71 -4.86
C SER A 62 10.66 -2.26 -5.03
N VAL A 63 11.23 -1.66 -3.98
CA VAL A 63 11.76 -0.30 -4.00
C VAL A 63 13.17 -0.24 -3.43
N SER A 64 14.02 0.53 -4.13
CA SER A 64 15.37 0.82 -3.69
C SER A 64 15.38 2.11 -2.87
N VAL A 65 15.68 2.01 -1.58
CA VAL A 65 15.74 3.15 -0.67
C VAL A 65 17.20 3.57 -0.47
N PRO A 66 17.59 4.80 -0.88
CA PRO A 66 18.98 5.24 -0.71
C PRO A 66 19.34 5.44 0.76
N VAL A 67 20.64 5.48 1.06
CA VAL A 67 21.15 5.74 2.41
C VAL A 67 20.72 7.13 2.89
N GLY A 68 19.92 7.19 3.95
CA GLY A 68 19.35 8.45 4.44
C GLY A 68 18.26 9.03 3.54
N GLY A 69 17.84 8.29 2.52
CA GLY A 69 16.82 8.68 1.56
C GLY A 69 15.41 8.42 2.05
N THR A 70 14.46 9.05 1.36
CA THR A 70 13.03 8.80 1.54
C THR A 70 12.44 8.38 0.20
N VAL A 71 11.67 7.28 0.21
CA VAL A 71 10.88 6.84 -0.95
C VAL A 71 9.41 7.04 -0.63
N GLU A 72 8.70 7.72 -1.51
CA GLU A 72 7.27 7.91 -1.40
C GLU A 72 6.51 6.91 -2.26
N LEU A 73 5.48 6.31 -1.68
CA LEU A 73 4.60 5.34 -2.30
C LEU A 73 3.16 5.81 -2.17
N GLU A 74 2.35 5.48 -3.16
CA GLU A 74 0.92 5.69 -3.15
C GLU A 74 0.18 4.37 -3.27
N CYS A 75 -0.92 4.25 -2.53
CA CYS A 75 -1.80 3.10 -2.61
C CYS A 75 -3.28 3.49 -2.66
N GLY A 76 -4.10 2.59 -3.17
CA GLY A 76 -5.54 2.79 -3.23
C GLY A 76 -6.31 1.56 -3.72
N PRO A 77 -7.64 1.60 -3.62
CA PRO A 77 -8.48 0.54 -4.14
C PRO A 77 -8.46 0.54 -5.67
N ASN A 78 -8.34 -0.66 -6.25
CA ASN A 78 -8.43 -0.91 -7.69
C ASN A 78 -9.85 -1.36 -8.12
N ALA A 79 -10.77 -1.53 -7.18
CA ALA A 79 -12.06 -2.14 -7.44
C ALA A 79 -13.14 -1.14 -7.88
N ASN A 80 -13.80 -1.45 -9.00
CA ASN A 80 -15.12 -0.90 -9.33
C ASN A 80 -16.11 -1.29 -8.21
N ALA A 81 -16.72 -0.32 -7.55
CA ALA A 81 -17.62 -0.53 -6.41
C ALA A 81 -18.73 -1.56 -6.69
N LEU A 82 -19.19 -1.65 -7.95
CA LEU A 82 -20.24 -2.58 -8.39
C LEU A 82 -19.81 -4.06 -8.39
N LEU A 83 -18.51 -4.37 -8.52
CA LEU A 83 -17.98 -5.73 -8.61
C LEU A 83 -17.25 -6.18 -7.35
N ALA A 84 -17.32 -5.41 -6.27
CA ALA A 84 -16.59 -5.69 -5.02
C ALA A 84 -16.87 -7.12 -4.53
N LEU A 85 -18.12 -7.56 -4.49
CA LEU A 85 -18.50 -8.94 -4.08
C LEU A 85 -17.89 -10.04 -4.97
N LEU A 86 -17.67 -9.77 -6.26
CA LEU A 86 -17.11 -10.74 -7.23
C LEU A 86 -15.57 -10.72 -7.21
N TYR A 87 -14.96 -9.58 -6.89
CA TYR A 87 -13.50 -9.42 -6.75
C TYR A 87 -12.96 -10.09 -5.49
N ILE A 88 -13.73 -10.00 -4.41
CA ILE A 88 -13.45 -10.59 -3.10
C ILE A 88 -13.35 -12.13 -3.19
N THR A 89 -14.04 -12.77 -4.13
CA THR A 89 -14.04 -14.23 -4.33
C THR A 89 -12.99 -14.72 -5.32
N LEU A 90 -12.72 -14.01 -6.44
CA LEU A 90 -11.85 -14.52 -7.53
C LEU A 90 -10.56 -13.72 -7.80
N TRP A 91 -10.46 -12.42 -7.45
CA TRP A 91 -9.34 -11.54 -7.83
C TRP A 91 -8.69 -10.77 -6.66
N ARG A 92 -8.64 -11.41 -5.50
CA ARG A 92 -8.11 -10.87 -4.23
C ARG A 92 -6.69 -10.28 -4.28
N HIS A 93 -5.81 -10.75 -5.17
CA HIS A 93 -4.39 -10.34 -5.21
C HIS A 93 -4.10 -9.03 -5.97
N ARG A 94 -5.11 -8.44 -6.63
CA ARG A 94 -5.00 -7.18 -7.38
C ARG A 94 -6.02 -6.13 -6.94
N TYR A 95 -6.53 -6.28 -5.71
CA TYR A 95 -7.59 -5.44 -5.17
C TYR A 95 -7.07 -4.05 -4.77
N ILE A 96 -5.83 -3.99 -4.29
CA ILE A 96 -5.14 -2.74 -3.95
C ILE A 96 -4.08 -2.50 -5.01
N TRP A 97 -4.02 -1.29 -5.56
CA TRP A 97 -2.86 -0.85 -6.34
C TRP A 97 -1.84 -0.18 -5.41
N LEU A 98 -0.56 -0.37 -5.72
CA LEU A 98 0.58 0.22 -5.03
C LEU A 98 1.58 0.64 -6.09
N LYS A 99 2.03 1.90 -6.06
CA LYS A 99 2.97 2.47 -7.02
C LYS A 99 3.87 3.51 -6.35
N PRO A 100 5.07 3.79 -6.87
CA PRO A 100 5.85 4.95 -6.46
C PRO A 100 5.05 6.24 -6.68
N ALA A 101 5.18 7.19 -5.75
CA ALA A 101 4.67 8.55 -5.96
C ALA A 101 5.57 9.20 -7.01
N THR A 102 5.09 9.26 -8.25
CA THR A 102 5.81 9.98 -9.31
C THR A 102 5.73 11.47 -8.99
N THR A 103 6.86 12.08 -8.63
CA THR A 103 7.02 13.54 -8.71
C THR A 103 7.07 13.89 -10.21
N GLU A 104 5.92 14.31 -10.78
CA GLU A 104 5.91 15.08 -12.04
C GLU A 104 6.38 16.52 -11.79
#